data_AF-A0A820PZ63-F1
#
_entry.id   AF-A0A820PZ63-F1
#
_cell.length_a   1.000
_cell.length_b   1.000
_cell.length_c   1.000
_cell.angle_alpha   90.00
_cell.angle_beta   90.00
_cell.angle_gamma   90.00
#
_symmetry.space_group_name_H-M   'P 1'
#
loop_
_entity.id
_entity.type
_entity.pdbx_description
1 polymer ?
#
loop_
_entity_poly.entity_id
_entity_poly.type
_entity_poly.pdbx_seq_one_letter_code
_entity_poly.pdbx_strand_id
1 'polypeptide(L)'
;VPKPADWPAHIDVSGFFFLNLATDYKPPKDILQFLKSGDPPIYIGFGSITGHDSDRILEVVLEALKTTGYRALLSGFETDSDELSDNILKINNCPHDWLFQHVVAVCHHGGAGTTAAGLRAGKPTIIVPFFGDQFFWGSMVSKSGAGPASLP
;
A
#
# COMPACT_ATOMS: atom_id res chain seq x y z
N VAL A 1 -3.56 -15.14 -10.77
CA VAL A 1 -2.54 -16.19 -10.96
C VAL A 1 -3.25 -17.44 -11.44
N PRO A 2 -2.80 -18.10 -12.52
CA PRO A 2 -3.44 -19.33 -12.99
C PRO A 2 -3.23 -20.48 -11.98
N LYS A 3 -4.18 -21.42 -11.95
CA LYS A 3 -4.05 -22.68 -11.20
C LYS A 3 -2.87 -23.49 -11.74
N PRO A 4 -1.92 -23.95 -10.91
CA PRO A 4 -0.86 -24.87 -11.34
C PRO A 4 -1.40 -26.19 -11.89
N ALA A 5 -0.74 -26.72 -12.93
CA ALA A 5 -1.21 -27.90 -13.65
C ALA A 5 -1.09 -29.21 -12.83
N ASP A 6 -0.25 -29.21 -11.81
CA ASP A 6 0.03 -30.33 -10.91
C ASP A 6 -0.89 -30.37 -9.68
N TRP A 7 -1.79 -29.39 -9.52
CA TRP A 7 -2.75 -29.39 -8.42
C TRP A 7 -3.86 -30.43 -8.63
N PRO A 8 -4.21 -31.22 -7.59
CA PRO A 8 -5.36 -32.12 -7.62
C PRO A 8 -6.67 -31.41 -8.02
N ALA A 9 -7.62 -32.19 -8.56
CA ALA A 9 -8.91 -31.64 -9.01
C ALA A 9 -9.73 -30.97 -7.91
N HIS A 10 -9.51 -31.32 -6.64
CA HIS A 10 -10.21 -30.75 -5.49
C HIS A 10 -9.56 -29.47 -4.91
N ILE A 11 -8.44 -29.00 -5.48
CA ILE A 11 -7.78 -27.74 -5.08
C ILE A 11 -7.96 -26.72 -6.21
N ASP A 12 -8.38 -25.50 -5.89
CA ASP A 12 -8.61 -24.45 -6.89
C ASP A 12 -8.23 -23.05 -6.39
N VAL A 13 -8.17 -22.07 -7.31
CA VAL A 13 -7.90 -20.66 -7.05
C VAL A 13 -9.23 -19.90 -6.98
N SER A 14 -9.78 -19.71 -5.78
CA SER A 14 -11.07 -19.06 -5.55
C SER A 14 -11.09 -17.54 -5.73
N GLY A 15 -9.93 -16.93 -5.97
CA GLY A 15 -9.76 -15.47 -5.92
C GLY A 15 -9.66 -14.93 -4.49
N PHE A 16 -9.64 -13.61 -4.38
CA PHE A 16 -9.51 -12.91 -3.10
C PHE A 16 -10.85 -12.76 -2.39
N PHE A 17 -10.84 -12.89 -1.06
CA PHE A 17 -11.98 -12.58 -0.22
C PHE A 17 -11.90 -11.12 0.23
N PHE A 18 -12.92 -10.34 -0.13
CA PHE A 18 -12.96 -8.93 0.23
C PHE A 18 -14.02 -8.66 1.29
N LEU A 19 -13.67 -7.82 2.26
CA LEU A 19 -14.58 -7.26 3.24
C LEU A 19 -15.00 -5.86 2.81
N ASN A 20 -16.27 -5.51 3.01
CA ASN A 20 -16.82 -4.17 2.72
C ASN A 20 -16.76 -3.29 3.98
N LEU A 21 -15.53 -2.97 4.40
CA LEU A 21 -15.24 -2.23 5.64
C LEU A 21 -15.57 -0.73 5.51
N ALA A 22 -15.68 -0.22 4.29
CA ALA A 22 -16.02 1.18 4.02
C ALA A 22 -17.48 1.54 4.35
N THR A 23 -18.39 0.57 4.45
CA THR A 23 -19.86 0.78 4.48
C THR A 23 -20.32 1.78 5.55
N ASP A 24 -19.75 1.66 6.75
CA ASP A 24 -20.05 2.55 7.90
C ASP A 24 -18.83 3.37 8.35
N TYR A 25 -17.78 3.39 7.52
CA TYR A 25 -16.54 4.07 7.87
C TYR A 25 -16.72 5.59 7.80
N LYS A 26 -16.39 6.26 8.90
CA LYS A 26 -16.35 7.72 9.00
C LYS A 26 -14.89 8.17 9.01
N PRO A 27 -14.36 8.67 7.89
CA PRO A 27 -12.97 9.09 7.83
C PRO A 27 -12.72 10.27 8.79
N PRO A 28 -11.60 10.24 9.52
CA PRO A 28 -11.11 11.37 10.29
C PRO A 28 -11.03 12.68 9.49
N LYS A 29 -11.26 13.82 10.17
CA LYS A 29 -11.34 15.14 9.53
C LYS A 29 -10.04 15.59 8.89
N ASP A 30 -8.92 15.28 9.53
CA ASP A 30 -7.56 15.51 9.06
C ASP A 30 -7.31 14.80 7.72
N ILE A 31 -7.69 13.52 7.59
CA ILE A 31 -7.59 12.78 6.33
C ILE A 31 -8.44 13.44 5.24
N LEU A 32 -9.69 13.79 5.56
CA LEU A 32 -10.56 14.48 4.61
C LEU A 32 -10.03 15.85 4.18
N GLN A 33 -9.45 16.61 5.10
CA GLN A 33 -8.89 17.93 4.82
C GLN A 33 -7.65 17.82 3.96
N PHE A 34 -6.76 16.88 4.27
CA PHE A 34 -5.59 16.59 3.46
C PHE A 34 -5.97 16.15 2.06
N LEU A 35 -6.89 15.20 1.90
CA LEU A 35 -7.34 14.77 0.56
C LEU A 35 -7.94 15.91 -0.27
N LYS A 36 -8.53 16.93 0.38
CA LYS A 36 -9.11 18.11 -0.31
C LYS A 36 -8.11 19.22 -0.60
N SER A 37 -6.96 19.26 0.07
CA SER A 37 -6.04 20.40 0.01
C SER A 37 -5.11 20.41 -1.21
N GLY A 38 -5.20 19.42 -2.10
CA GLY A 38 -4.38 19.35 -3.31
C GLY A 38 -4.58 18.06 -4.09
N ASP A 39 -3.61 17.72 -4.94
CA ASP A 39 -3.65 16.53 -5.80
C ASP A 39 -3.69 15.22 -5.00
N PRO A 40 -4.29 14.14 -5.54
CA PRO A 40 -4.43 12.90 -4.79
C PRO A 40 -3.05 12.32 -4.40
N PRO A 41 -2.86 11.88 -3.15
CA PRO A 41 -1.57 11.42 -2.65
C PRO A 41 -1.26 9.97 -3.09
N ILE A 42 -0.03 9.54 -2.85
CA ILE A 42 0.36 8.12 -2.85
C ILE A 42 0.13 7.56 -1.45
N TYR A 43 -0.46 6.37 -1.34
CA TYR A 43 -0.44 5.62 -0.08
C TYR A 43 0.91 4.91 0.08
N ILE A 44 1.54 5.02 1.24
CA ILE A 44 2.75 4.25 1.58
C ILE A 44 2.53 3.59 2.93
N GLY A 45 2.53 2.26 2.95
CA GLY A 45 2.37 1.51 4.18
C GLY A 45 2.99 0.12 4.13
N PHE A 46 3.96 -0.12 5.00
CA PHE A 46 4.65 -1.39 5.06
C PHE A 46 4.14 -2.32 6.17
N GLY A 47 3.08 -1.91 6.88
CA GLY A 47 2.56 -2.65 8.02
C GLY A 47 3.57 -2.66 9.19
N SER A 48 3.31 -3.50 10.19
CA SER A 48 4.26 -3.71 11.27
C SER A 48 5.41 -4.60 10.78
N ILE A 49 6.44 -4.00 10.18
CA ILE A 49 7.68 -4.71 9.87
C ILE A 49 8.43 -4.91 11.18
N THR A 50 8.72 -6.15 11.55
CA THR A 50 9.62 -6.47 12.67
C THR A 50 10.99 -6.89 12.15
N GLY A 51 12.06 -6.45 12.81
CA GLY A 51 13.43 -6.86 12.49
C GLY A 51 14.14 -6.09 11.36
N HIS A 52 13.52 -5.03 10.83
CA HIS A 52 14.16 -4.10 9.89
C HIS A 52 14.30 -2.71 10.53
N ASP A 53 15.23 -1.92 9.99
CA ASP A 53 15.50 -0.55 10.43
C ASP A 53 14.40 0.39 9.92
N SER A 54 13.33 0.54 10.71
CA SER A 54 12.17 1.38 10.38
C SER A 54 12.54 2.84 10.16
N ASP A 55 13.51 3.36 10.91
CA ASP A 55 13.96 4.76 10.80
C ASP A 55 14.65 4.97 9.45
N ARG A 56 15.55 4.06 9.08
CA ARG A 56 16.21 4.11 7.77
C ARG A 56 15.23 3.99 6.62
N ILE A 57 14.21 3.14 6.73
CA ILE A 57 13.19 3.01 5.69
C ILE A 57 12.38 4.32 5.58
N LEU A 58 11.99 4.91 6.71
CA LEU A 58 11.29 6.18 6.72
C LEU A 58 12.13 7.29 6.07
N GLU A 59 13.41 7.41 6.40
CA GLU A 59 14.33 8.37 5.76
C GLU A 59 14.33 8.25 4.23
N VAL A 60 14.45 7.03 3.71
CA VAL A 60 14.43 6.77 2.26
C VAL A 60 13.09 7.17 1.65
N VAL A 61 11.98 6.87 2.32
CA VAL A 61 10.64 7.28 1.88
C VAL A 61 10.52 8.81 1.83
N LEU A 62 10.97 9.51 2.88
CA LEU A 62 10.92 10.97 2.95
C LEU A 62 11.81 11.61 1.88
N GLU A 63 13.00 11.07 1.64
CA GLU A 63 13.91 11.52 0.57
C GLU A 63 13.29 11.33 -0.82
N ALA A 64 12.65 10.18 -1.07
CA ALA A 64 11.96 9.91 -2.33
C ALA A 64 10.78 10.86 -2.55
N LEU A 65 9.99 11.14 -1.51
CA LEU A 65 8.87 12.09 -1.60
C LEU A 65 9.36 13.51 -1.84
N LYS A 66 10.44 13.93 -1.17
CA LYS A 66 11.06 15.23 -1.40
C LYS A 66 11.57 15.38 -2.84
N THR A 67 12.16 14.32 -3.39
CA THR A 67 12.72 14.32 -4.75
C THR A 67 11.64 14.33 -5.82
N THR A 68 10.55 13.59 -5.60
CA THR A 68 9.46 13.45 -6.58
C THR A 68 8.39 14.52 -6.47
N GLY A 69 8.28 15.19 -5.31
CA GLY A 69 7.26 16.20 -5.04
C GLY A 69 5.85 15.65 -4.81
N TYR A 70 5.68 14.32 -4.76
CA TYR A 70 4.38 13.71 -4.48
C TYR A 70 3.94 13.92 -3.04
N ARG A 71 2.64 14.07 -2.88
CA ARG A 71 1.96 14.03 -1.58
C ARG A 71 1.80 12.59 -1.13
N ALA A 72 1.83 12.33 0.19
CA ALA A 72 1.77 10.97 0.72
C ALA A 72 0.86 10.81 1.94
N LEU A 73 0.24 9.63 2.02
CA LEU A 73 -0.38 9.10 3.23
C LEU A 73 0.53 8.00 3.79
N LEU A 74 1.12 8.21 4.96
CA LEU A 74 2.02 7.23 5.60
C LEU A 74 1.27 6.40 6.63
N SER A 75 1.32 5.08 6.52
CA SER A 75 0.68 4.15 7.47
C SER A 75 1.67 3.14 8.04
N GLY A 76 1.69 3.00 9.37
CA GLY A 76 2.54 2.02 10.06
C GLY A 76 4.00 2.42 10.27
N PHE A 77 4.31 3.72 10.22
CA PHE A 77 5.63 4.25 10.58
C PHE A 77 5.60 4.88 11.96
N GLU A 78 6.66 4.66 12.74
CA GLU A 78 6.91 5.37 13.99
C GLU A 78 7.65 6.68 13.64
N THR A 79 7.00 7.81 13.89
CA THR A 79 7.50 9.18 13.60
C THR A 79 6.50 10.19 14.14
N ASP A 80 7.01 11.31 14.65
CA ASP A 80 6.20 12.42 15.13
C ASP A 80 5.70 13.25 13.94
N SER A 81 4.39 13.54 13.93
CA SER A 81 3.76 14.28 12.84
C SER A 81 4.32 15.69 12.65
N ASP A 82 4.84 16.28 13.72
CA ASP A 82 5.34 17.65 13.74
C ASP A 82 6.65 17.82 12.95
N GLU A 83 7.33 16.72 12.62
CA GLU A 83 8.55 16.72 11.80
C GLU A 83 8.27 16.51 10.31
N LEU A 84 7.02 16.19 9.94
CA LEU A 84 6.64 15.90 8.56
C LEU A 84 6.23 17.18 7.82
N SER A 85 6.58 17.26 6.53
CA SER A 85 6.12 18.36 5.67
C SER A 85 4.60 18.33 5.45
N ASP A 86 3.98 19.48 5.17
CA ASP A 86 2.55 19.61 4.86
C ASP A 86 2.03 18.70 3.73
N ASN A 87 2.93 18.17 2.88
CA ASN A 87 2.62 17.23 1.80
C ASN A 87 2.50 15.78 2.27
N ILE A 88 2.72 15.50 3.55
CA ILE A 88 2.76 14.16 4.11
C ILE A 88 1.82 14.11 5.31
N LEU A 89 0.86 13.19 5.28
CA LEU A 89 -0.01 12.93 6.41
C LEU A 89 0.21 11.51 6.92
N LYS A 90 0.64 11.39 8.17
CA LYS A 90 0.65 10.12 8.89
C LYS A 90 -0.80 9.74 9.26
N ILE A 91 -1.18 8.52 8.95
CA ILE A 91 -2.52 7.99 9.22
C ILE A 91 -2.46 6.72 10.05
N ASN A 92 -3.49 6.54 10.88
CA ASN A 92 -3.76 5.29 11.58
C ASN A 92 -4.47 4.29 10.63
N ASN A 93 -4.95 3.19 11.20
CA ASN A 93 -5.68 2.18 10.44
C ASN A 93 -6.90 2.80 9.73
N CYS A 94 -6.95 2.63 8.42
CA CYS A 94 -8.00 3.14 7.54
C CYS A 94 -8.38 2.04 6.55
N PRO A 95 -9.68 1.74 6.36
CA PRO A 95 -10.12 0.70 5.44
C PRO A 95 -9.60 0.94 4.01
N HIS A 96 -8.85 -0.02 3.46
CA HIS A 96 -8.25 0.12 2.13
C HIS A 96 -9.29 0.22 1.01
N ASP A 97 -10.46 -0.41 1.18
CA ASP A 97 -11.57 -0.33 0.22
C ASP A 97 -12.14 1.10 0.08
N TRP A 98 -12.05 1.91 1.14
CA TRP A 98 -12.31 3.34 1.10
C TRP A 98 -11.07 4.14 0.66
N LEU A 99 -9.96 3.96 1.37
CA LEU A 99 -8.77 4.80 1.23
C LEU A 99 -8.19 4.77 -0.18
N PHE A 100 -8.11 3.58 -0.79
CA PHE A 100 -7.47 3.43 -2.09
C PHE A 100 -8.29 4.04 -3.23
N GLN A 101 -9.54 4.45 -3.02
CA GLN A 101 -10.28 5.24 -4.01
C GLN A 101 -9.70 6.67 -4.15
N HIS A 102 -8.99 7.16 -3.14
CA HIS A 102 -8.54 8.55 -3.02
C HIS A 102 -7.04 8.75 -3.29
N VAL A 103 -6.34 7.72 -3.75
CA VAL A 103 -4.89 7.77 -4.00
C VAL A 103 -4.55 7.54 -5.47
N VAL A 104 -3.40 8.02 -5.92
CA VAL A 104 -2.90 7.77 -7.29
C VAL A 104 -2.16 6.44 -7.41
N ALA A 105 -1.53 5.96 -6.33
CA ALA A 105 -0.79 4.71 -6.30
C ALA A 105 -0.73 4.14 -4.88
N VAL A 106 -0.42 2.85 -4.77
CA VAL A 106 -0.28 2.12 -3.50
C VAL A 106 1.13 1.55 -3.41
N CYS A 107 1.95 2.07 -2.51
CA CYS A 107 3.26 1.52 -2.16
C CYS A 107 3.17 0.75 -0.85
N HIS A 108 3.52 -0.53 -0.87
CA HIS A 108 3.38 -1.37 0.32
C HIS A 108 4.33 -2.57 0.31
N HIS A 109 4.33 -3.34 1.39
CA HIS A 109 5.26 -4.42 1.60
C HIS A 109 4.97 -5.70 0.78
N GLY A 110 3.93 -5.74 -0.04
CA GLY A 110 3.56 -6.94 -0.80
C GLY A 110 2.69 -7.98 -0.07
N GLY A 111 2.16 -7.70 1.14
CA GLY A 111 1.24 -8.63 1.80
C GLY A 111 -0.02 -8.91 0.97
N ALA A 112 -0.45 -10.17 0.90
CA ALA A 112 -1.51 -10.65 0.00
C ALA A 112 -2.80 -9.79 0.01
N GLY A 113 -3.28 -9.41 1.19
CA GLY A 113 -4.50 -8.62 1.35
C GLY A 113 -4.36 -7.19 0.81
N THR A 114 -3.23 -6.53 1.07
CA THR A 114 -2.96 -5.17 0.56
C THR A 114 -2.72 -5.18 -0.95
N THR A 115 -2.00 -6.20 -1.46
CA THR A 115 -1.84 -6.42 -2.91
C THR A 115 -3.21 -6.53 -3.57
N ALA A 116 -4.08 -7.40 -3.04
CA ALA A 116 -5.43 -7.58 -3.55
C ALA A 116 -6.25 -6.29 -3.53
N ALA A 117 -6.15 -5.51 -2.45
CA ALA A 117 -6.88 -4.25 -2.31
C ALA A 117 -6.41 -3.19 -3.33
N GLY A 118 -5.10 -3.03 -3.53
CA GLY A 118 -4.53 -2.11 -4.51
C GLY A 118 -4.94 -2.46 -5.94
N LEU A 119 -4.84 -3.75 -6.29
CA LEU A 119 -5.27 -4.27 -7.58
C LEU A 119 -6.78 -4.10 -7.80
N ARG A 120 -7.61 -4.38 -6.79
CA ARG A 120 -9.07 -4.19 -6.86
C ARG A 120 -9.45 -2.72 -7.08
N ALA A 121 -8.72 -1.79 -6.47
CA ALA A 121 -8.90 -0.36 -6.65
C ALA A 121 -8.36 0.16 -8.00
N GLY A 122 -7.77 -0.70 -8.83
CA GLY A 122 -7.19 -0.34 -10.12
C GLY A 122 -6.00 0.61 -10.00
N LYS A 123 -5.26 0.55 -8.88
CA LYS A 123 -4.14 1.46 -8.62
C LYS A 123 -2.81 0.83 -9.01
N PRO A 124 -1.90 1.59 -9.65
CA PRO A 124 -0.50 1.19 -9.74
C PRO A 124 0.01 0.76 -8.37
N THR A 125 0.51 -0.47 -8.29
CA THR A 125 0.86 -1.13 -7.03
C THR A 125 2.37 -1.33 -6.96
N ILE A 126 3.05 -0.59 -6.09
CA ILE A 126 4.49 -0.65 -5.87
C ILE A 126 4.74 -1.56 -4.66
N ILE A 127 5.54 -2.62 -4.87
CA ILE A 127 5.79 -3.62 -3.83
C ILE A 127 7.26 -3.56 -3.39
N VAL A 128 7.47 -3.37 -2.09
CA VAL A 128 8.76 -3.37 -1.39
C VAL A 128 8.77 -4.55 -0.40
N PRO A 129 9.06 -5.79 -0.84
CA PRO A 129 9.08 -6.97 -0.01
C PRO A 129 10.19 -6.95 1.04
N PHE A 130 9.86 -7.52 2.18
CA PHE A 130 10.76 -7.78 3.31
C PHE A 130 10.94 -9.29 3.52
N PHE A 131 9.86 -10.09 3.44
CA PHE A 131 9.91 -11.53 3.71
C PHE A 131 8.77 -12.33 3.06
N GLY A 132 8.92 -13.65 3.02
CA GLY A 132 7.83 -14.59 2.74
C GLY A 132 7.19 -14.42 1.37
N ASP A 133 5.86 -14.41 1.33
CA ASP A 133 5.04 -14.34 0.11
C ASP A 133 5.10 -12.98 -0.59
N GLN A 134 5.65 -11.96 0.06
CA GLN A 134 5.74 -10.61 -0.48
C GLN A 134 6.54 -10.56 -1.79
N PHE A 135 7.62 -11.33 -1.90
CA PHE A 135 8.41 -11.46 -3.13
C PHE A 135 7.60 -12.06 -4.28
N PHE A 136 6.76 -13.05 -3.96
CA PHE A 136 5.86 -13.66 -4.95
C PHE A 136 4.87 -12.62 -5.47
N TRP A 137 4.21 -11.87 -4.58
CA TRP A 137 3.25 -10.84 -4.97
C TRP A 137 3.89 -9.70 -5.77
N GLY A 138 5.10 -9.27 -5.38
CA GLY A 138 5.89 -8.32 -6.16
C GLY A 138 6.14 -8.81 -7.59
N SER A 139 6.53 -10.08 -7.76
CA SER A 139 6.69 -10.69 -9.09
C SER A 139 5.37 -10.76 -9.86
N MET A 140 4.27 -11.10 -9.21
CA MET A 140 2.96 -11.22 -9.87
C MET A 140 2.43 -9.86 -10.35
N VAL A 141 2.57 -8.82 -9.54
CA VAL A 141 2.17 -7.45 -9.90
C VAL A 141 2.99 -6.90 -11.06
N SER A 142 4.31 -7.12 -11.05
CA SER A 142 5.17 -6.71 -12.16
C SER A 142 4.81 -7.45 -13.46
N LYS A 143 4.67 -8.79 -13.39
CA LYS A 143 4.33 -9.62 -14.57
C LYS A 143 2.97 -9.29 -15.17
N SER A 144 2.02 -8.79 -14.38
CA SER A 144 0.71 -8.38 -14.86
C SER A 144 0.67 -6.96 -15.43
N GLY A 145 1.76 -6.19 -15.31
CA GLY A 145 1.81 -4.78 -15.71
C GLY A 145 1.03 -3.84 -14.78
N ALA A 146 0.60 -4.32 -13.60
CA ALA A 146 -0.14 -3.53 -12.62
C ALA A 146 0.75 -2.67 -11.71
N GLY A 147 2.07 -2.79 -11.86
CA GLY A 147 3.06 -2.05 -11.11
C GLY A 147 4.47 -2.24 -11.67
N PRO A 148 5.47 -1.52 -11.13
CA PRO A 148 6.86 -1.67 -11.54
C PRO A 148 7.42 -3.04 -11.11
N ALA A 149 8.67 -3.30 -11.46
CA ALA A 149 9.43 -4.36 -10.80
C ALA A 149 9.43 -4.14 -9.28
N SER A 150 9.30 -5.25 -8.54
CA SER A 150 9.43 -5.25 -7.08
C SER A 150 10.79 -4.71 -6.66
N LEU A 151 10.83 -3.94 -5.58
CA LEU A 151 12.08 -3.45 -4.98
C LEU A 151 12.62 -4.46 -3.94
N PRO A 152 13.88 -4.37 -3.51
CA PRO A 152 14.93 -3.67 -4.24
C PRO A 152 15.19 -4.34 -5.60
#